data_AF-A0A076N1H8-F1
#
_entry.id   AF-A0A076N1H8-F1
#
_cell.length_a   1.000
_cell.length_b   1.000
_cell.length_c   1.000
_cell.angle_alpha   90.00
_cell.angle_beta   90.00
_cell.angle_gamma   90.00
#
_symmetry.space_group_name_H-M   'P 1'
#
loop_
_entity.id
_entity.type
_entity.pdbx_description
1 polymer ?
#
loop_
_entity_poly.entity_id
_entity_poly.type
_entity_poly.pdbx_seq_one_letter_code
_entity_poly.pdbx_strand_id
1 'polypeptide(L)' 'MSANTKKIVIVAVVALVLFFLITRPTESAEVVRGALGWLRDGAEAIVTFVRSLFS' A
#
# COMPACT_ATOMS: atom_id res chain seq x y z
N MET A 1 0.54 -21.21 -15.98
CA MET A 1 1.88 -20.59 -16.10
C MET A 1 2.91 -21.54 -15.50
N SER A 2 4.07 -21.74 -16.12
CA SER A 2 5.13 -22.57 -15.53
C SER A 2 5.72 -21.90 -14.28
N ALA A 3 6.24 -22.69 -13.35
CA ALA A 3 6.85 -22.17 -12.12
C ALA A 3 7.98 -21.16 -12.38
N ASN A 4 8.70 -21.33 -13.48
CA ASN A 4 9.80 -20.46 -13.88
C ASN A 4 9.29 -19.10 -14.38
N THR A 5 8.21 -19.07 -15.17
CA THR A 5 7.61 -17.80 -15.62
C THR A 5 7.10 -16.98 -14.44
N LYS A 6 6.47 -17.62 -13.44
CA LYS A 6 6.02 -16.91 -12.23
C LYS A 6 7.19 -16.26 -11.49
N LYS A 7 8.32 -16.96 -11.32
CA LYS A 7 9.52 -16.41 -10.66
C LYS A 7 10.09 -15.21 -11.40
N ILE A 8 10.21 -15.30 -12.73
CA ILE A 8 10.73 -14.20 -13.57
C ILE A 8 9.82 -12.98 -13.45
N VAL A 9 8.50 -13.15 -13.52
CA VAL A 9 7.54 -12.05 -13.38
C VAL A 9 7.67 -11.41 -12.00
N ILE A 10 7.75 -12.20 -10.93
CA ILE A 10 7.91 -11.68 -9.57
C ILE A 10 9.20 -10.86 -9.46
N VAL A 11 10.33 -11.39 -9.94
CA VAL A 11 11.61 -10.67 -9.89
C VAL A 11 11.55 -9.38 -10.70
N ALA A 12 10.95 -9.39 -11.90
CA ALA A 12 10.79 -8.20 -12.73
C ALA A 12 9.93 -7.13 -12.04
N VAL A 13 8.82 -7.52 -11.41
CA VAL A 13 7.96 -6.61 -10.64
C VAL A 13 8.71 -6.02 -9.45
N VAL A 14 9.43 -6.85 -8.67
CA VAL A 14 10.22 -6.38 -7.53
C VAL A 14 11.31 -5.41 -7.98
N ALA A 15 12.02 -5.71 -9.06
CA ALA A 15 13.04 -4.83 -9.62
C ALA A 15 12.44 -3.47 -10.07
N LEU A 16 11.26 -3.48 -10.69
CA LEU A 16 10.56 -2.27 -11.09
C LEU A 16 10.14 -1.42 -9.88
N VAL A 17 9.60 -2.06 -8.84
CA VAL A 17 9.22 -1.37 -7.59
C VAL A 17 10.45 -0.73 -6.95
N LEU A 18 11.56 -1.46 -6.84
CA LEU A 18 12.81 -0.93 -6.28
C LEU A 18 13.35 0.23 -7.12
N PHE A 19 13.35 0.11 -8.45
CA PHE A 19 13.75 1.19 -9.34
C PHE A 19 12.90 2.44 -9.11
N PHE A 20 11.58 2.29 -9.05
CA PHE A 20 10.67 3.41 -8.84
C PHE A 20 10.88 4.06 -7.46
N LEU A 21 11.04 3.26 -6.41
CA LEU A 21 11.32 3.74 -5.06
C LEU A 21 12.62 4.56 -4.99
N ILE A 22 13.67 4.09 -5.67
CA ILE A 22 14.99 4.75 -5.67
C ILE A 22 15.01 6.00 -6.54
N THR A 23 14.41 5.94 -7.74
CA THR A 23 14.47 7.03 -8.72
C THR A 23 13.42 8.12 -8.47
N ARG A 24 12.30 7.78 -7.84
CA ARG A 24 11.18 8.68 -7.53
C ARG A 24 10.73 8.52 -6.07
N PRO A 25 11.60 8.88 -5.11
CA PRO A 25 11.32 8.65 -3.69
C PRO A 25 10.16 9.49 -3.16
N THR A 26 9.96 10.70 -3.70
CA THR A 26 8.84 11.58 -3.29
C THR A 26 7.49 11.03 -3.72
N GLU A 27 7.35 10.65 -5.00
CA GLU A 27 6.12 10.04 -5.54
C GLU A 27 5.79 8.73 -4.80
N SER A 28 6.79 7.92 -4.50
CA SER A 28 6.64 6.68 -3.72
C SER A 28 6.20 6.93 -2.27
N ALA A 29 6.72 7.99 -1.64
CA ALA A 29 6.32 8.38 -0.28
C ALA A 29 4.85 8.83 -0.23
N GLU A 30 4.37 9.52 -1.25
CA GLU A 30 2.95 9.93 -1.33
C GLU A 30 2.01 8.72 -1.47
N VAL A 31 2.41 7.67 -2.20
CA VAL A 31 1.63 6.41 -2.26
C VAL A 31 1.50 5.76 -0.88
N VAL A 32 2.60 5.65 -0.13
CA VAL A 32 2.57 5.07 1.23
C VAL A 32 1.76 5.94 2.18
N ARG A 33 1.94 7.27 2.11
CA ARG A 33 1.16 8.23 2.92
C ARG A 33 -0.33 8.15 2.61
N GLY A 34 -0.71 8.00 1.35
CA GLY A 34 -2.10 7.79 0.94
C GLY A 34 -2.68 6.49 1.52
N ALA A 35 -1.92 5.39 1.47
CA ALA A 35 -2.34 4.13 2.08
C ALA A 35 -2.50 4.23 3.61
N LEU A 36 -1.57 4.89 4.29
CA LEU A 36 -1.66 5.16 5.73
C LEU A 36 -2.81 6.10 6.07
N GLY A 37 -3.10 7.08 5.21
CA GLY A 37 -4.26 7.96 5.33
C GLY A 37 -5.57 7.16 5.29
N TRP A 38 -5.73 6.30 4.28
CA TRP A 38 -6.91 5.43 4.18
C TRP A 38 -7.09 4.52 5.40
N LEU A 39 -6.00 3.94 5.92
CA LEU A 39 -6.05 3.14 7.15
C LEU A 39 -6.49 3.97 8.36
N ARG A 40 -6.01 5.21 8.47
CA ARG A 40 -6.42 6.14 9.53
C ARG A 40 -7.90 6.50 9.42
N ASP A 41 -8.37 6.82 8.21
CA ASP A 41 -9.77 7.17 7.96
C ASP A 41 -10.69 5.98 8.31
N GLY A 42 -10.30 4.76 7.92
CA GLY A 42 -11.01 3.55 8.31
C GLY A 42 -11.05 3.33 9.83
N ALA A 43 -9.93 3.57 10.52
CA ALA A 43 -9.87 3.49 11.97
C ALA A 43 -10.79 4.53 12.65
N GLU A 44 -10.82 5.76 12.15
CA GLU A 44 -11.69 6.82 12.65
C GLU A 44 -13.17 6.52 12.42
N ALA A 45 -13.52 5.90 11.29
CA ALA A 45 -14.87 5.41 11.03
C ALA A 45 -15.31 4.34 12.03
N ILE A 46 -14.44 3.38 12.37
CA ILE A 46 -14.72 2.34 13.39
C ILE A 46 -14.93 2.98 14.75
N VAL A 47 -14.05 3.90 15.16
CA VAL A 47 -14.18 4.61 16.44
C VAL A 47 -15.49 5.40 16.50
N THR A 48 -15.83 6.10 15.42
CA THR A 48 -17.08 6.87 15.30
C THR A 48 -18.30 5.97 15.43
N PHE A 49 -18.31 4.83 14.73
CA PHE A 49 -19.38 3.84 14.83
C PHE A 49 -19.55 3.34 16.27
N VAL A 50 -18.47 2.93 16.92
CA VAL A 50 -18.52 2.45 18.31
C VAL A 50 -19.07 3.53 19.24
N ARG A 51 -18.60 4.77 19.11
CA ARG A 51 -19.12 5.89 19.91
C ARG A 51 -20.62 6.11 19.70
N SER A 52 -21.12 5.97 18.48
CA SER A 52 -22.55 6.11 18.16
C SER A 52 -23.43 4.99 18.74
N LEU A 53 -22.86 3.83 19.06
CA LEU A 53 -23.59 2.72 19.69
C LEU A 53 -23.75 2.90 21.20
N PHE A 54 -22.84 3.65 21.83
CA PHE A 54 -22.81 3.87 23.28
C PHE A 54 -23.20 5.28 23.70
N SER A 55 -23.64 6.11 22.74
CA SER A 55 -24.22 7.44 22.96
C SER A 55 -25.72 7.39 23.17
#